data_AF-A0A533U955-F1
#
_entry.id   AF-A0A533U955-F1
#
_cell.length_a   1.000
_cell.length_b   1.000
_cell.length_c   1.000
_cell.angle_alpha   90.00
_cell.angle_beta   90.00
_cell.angle_gamma   90.00
#
_symmetry.space_group_name_H-M   'P 1'
#
loop_
_entity.id
_entity.type
_entity.pdbx_description
1 polymer ?
#
loop_
_entity_poly.entity_id
_entity_poly.type
_entity_poly.pdbx_seq_one_letter_code
_entity_poly.pdbx_strand_id
1 'polypeptide(L)'
;MPRDNFRPAEKHSSMHYKNNGQILKRIVEPTKLTHLIAFNIKENNNLISGILTIEFDYYSSDGRIKYSHIQYSDPRLIKHIEGNPIVMKNIDSYIRKNLLESEYGFKL
;
A
#
# COMPACT_ATOMS: atom_id res chain seq x y z
N MET A 1 -35.39 10.13 7.38
CA MET A 1 -34.00 10.29 6.91
C MET A 1 -33.71 9.15 5.94
N PRO A 2 -33.64 9.38 4.62
CA PRO A 2 -33.31 8.32 3.68
C PRO A 2 -31.81 8.01 3.75
N ARG A 3 -31.46 6.72 3.65
CA ARG A 3 -30.07 6.26 3.57
C ARG A 3 -29.53 6.61 2.18
N ASP A 4 -28.53 7.48 2.14
CA ASP A 4 -27.78 7.73 0.91
C ASP A 4 -27.05 6.45 0.51
N ASN A 5 -27.49 5.88 -0.61
CA ASN A 5 -26.80 4.81 -1.30
C ASN A 5 -25.46 5.34 -1.80
N PHE A 6 -24.39 5.06 -1.07
CA PHE A 6 -23.02 5.17 -1.61
C PHE A 6 -22.90 4.20 -2.80
N ARG A 7 -23.15 4.71 -4.02
CA ARG A 7 -22.61 4.12 -5.24
C ARG A 7 -21.14 4.56 -5.32
N PRO A 8 -20.16 3.64 -5.42
CA PRO A 8 -18.81 4.05 -5.79
C PRO A 8 -18.90 4.72 -7.16
N ALA A 9 -18.31 5.91 -7.30
CA ALA A 9 -18.18 6.56 -8.59
C ALA A 9 -17.50 5.58 -9.56
N GLU A 10 -18.23 5.18 -10.60
CA GLU A 10 -17.65 4.44 -11.71
C GLU A 10 -16.51 5.31 -12.27
N LYS A 11 -15.25 4.91 -12.01
CA LYS A 11 -14.11 5.52 -12.69
C LYS A 11 -14.29 5.24 -14.17
N HIS A 12 -14.74 6.25 -14.91
CA HIS A 12 -14.88 6.21 -16.36
C HIS A 12 -13.51 5.86 -16.97
N SER A 13 -13.35 4.58 -17.31
CA SER A 13 -12.21 4.06 -18.03
C SER A 13 -12.31 4.59 -19.46
N SER A 14 -11.51 5.60 -19.81
CA SER A 14 -11.50 6.16 -21.16
C SER A 14 -10.94 5.13 -22.13
N MET A 15 -11.83 4.47 -22.88
CA MET A 15 -11.48 3.57 -23.97
C MET A 15 -10.99 4.39 -25.17
N HIS A 16 -9.69 4.39 -25.44
CA HIS A 16 -9.15 4.87 -26.72
C HIS A 16 -9.01 3.68 -27.68
N TYR A 17 -9.85 3.64 -28.71
CA TYR A 17 -9.77 2.67 -29.79
C TYR A 17 -8.84 3.19 -30.90
N LYS A 18 -7.89 2.37 -31.35
CA LYS A 18 -7.30 2.49 -32.70
C LYS A 18 -7.75 1.30 -33.54
N ASN A 19 -8.05 1.61 -34.80
CA ASN A 19 -8.89 0.85 -35.72
C ASN A 19 -8.20 -0.36 -36.38
N ASN A 20 -7.49 -1.21 -35.61
CA ASN A 20 -6.67 -2.27 -36.20
C ASN A 20 -6.49 -3.48 -35.26
N GLY A 21 -7.58 -4.16 -34.86
CA GLY A 21 -7.60 -5.59 -34.44
C GLY A 21 -6.67 -6.09 -33.32
N GLN A 22 -5.81 -5.25 -32.73
CA GLN A 22 -4.89 -5.62 -31.67
C GLN A 22 -5.48 -5.15 -30.34
N ILE A 23 -5.64 -6.10 -29.42
CA ILE A 23 -6.05 -5.84 -28.04
C ILE A 23 -4.98 -4.93 -27.42
N LEU A 24 -5.28 -3.64 -27.30
CA LEU A 24 -4.49 -2.72 -26.50
C LEU A 24 -4.49 -3.28 -25.07
N LYS A 25 -3.33 -3.75 -24.59
CA LYS A 25 -3.13 -4.07 -23.17
C LYS A 25 -3.70 -2.89 -22.37
N ARG A 26 -4.75 -3.15 -21.61
CA ARG A 26 -5.37 -2.16 -20.72
C ARG A 26 -4.26 -1.57 -19.86
N ILE A 27 -3.90 -0.32 -20.10
CA ILE A 27 -2.94 0.39 -19.23
C ILE A 27 -3.73 0.64 -17.95
N VAL A 28 -3.51 -0.21 -16.96
CA VAL A 28 -4.06 -0.01 -15.63
C VAL A 28 -3.09 0.90 -14.90
N GLU A 29 -3.53 2.12 -14.62
CA GLU A 29 -2.76 3.03 -13.78
C GLU A 29 -2.61 2.43 -12.38
N PRO A 30 -1.43 2.57 -11.74
CA PRO A 30 -1.23 2.05 -10.41
C PRO A 30 -2.14 2.77 -9.40
N THR A 31 -2.60 2.03 -8.41
CA THR A 31 -3.24 2.61 -7.24
C THR A 31 -2.17 3.10 -6.29
N LYS A 32 -2.13 4.41 -6.04
CA LYS A 32 -1.28 5.01 -5.00
C LYS A 32 -1.90 4.81 -3.64
N LEU A 33 -1.13 4.25 -2.72
CA LEU A 33 -1.55 3.97 -1.35
C LEU A 33 -0.54 4.55 -0.37
N THR A 34 -1.06 5.12 0.72
CA THR A 34 -0.28 5.54 1.88
C THR A 34 -0.76 4.76 3.08
N HIS A 35 0.15 4.07 3.75
CA HIS A 35 -0.17 3.31 4.96
C HIS A 35 0.63 3.82 6.16
N LEU A 36 -0.03 3.88 7.31
CA LEU A 36 0.54 4.33 8.58
C LEU A 36 0.57 3.17 9.54
N ILE A 37 1.77 2.79 9.99
CA ILE A 37 1.97 1.70 10.95
C ILE A 37 2.52 2.30 12.24
N ALA A 38 1.74 2.21 13.32
CA ALA A 38 2.18 2.63 14.65
C ALA A 38 3.03 1.55 15.32
N PHE A 39 4.15 1.95 15.92
CA PHE A 39 5.07 1.11 16.66
C PHE A 39 5.21 1.57 18.10
N ASN A 40 5.36 0.59 18.98
CA ASN A 40 5.70 0.74 20.38
C ASN A 40 6.82 -0.25 20.70
N ILE A 41 8.06 0.24 20.79
CA ILE A 41 9.26 -0.58 20.94
C ILE A 41 9.87 -0.30 22.31
N LYS A 42 10.13 -1.36 23.08
CA LYS A 42 10.86 -1.24 24.36
C LYS A 42 12.35 -1.39 24.11
N GLU A 43 13.13 -0.41 24.55
CA GLU A 43 14.60 -0.42 24.52
C GLU A 43 15.15 0.14 25.84
N ASN A 44 15.95 -0.65 26.57
CA ASN A 44 16.62 -0.21 27.82
C ASN A 44 15.68 0.50 28.82
N ASN A 45 14.54 -0.12 29.12
CA ASN A 45 13.44 0.42 29.95
C ASN A 45 12.72 1.67 29.40
N ASN A 46 13.11 2.18 28.23
CA ASN A 46 12.40 3.25 27.55
C ASN A 46 11.40 2.69 26.53
N LEU A 47 10.29 3.39 26.36
CA LEU A 47 9.34 3.13 25.29
C LEU A 47 9.58 4.13 24.15
N ILE A 48 9.83 3.61 22.96
CA ILE A 48 9.89 4.37 21.72
C ILE A 48 8.55 4.16 21.02
N SER A 49 7.78 5.23 20.90
CA SER A 49 6.51 5.24 20.19
C SER A 49 6.65 6.10 18.94
N GLY A 50 6.16 5.61 17.80
CA GLY A 50 6.17 6.39 16.58
C GLY A 50 5.46 5.70 15.43
N ILE A 51 5.41 6.38 14.29
CA ILE A 51 4.68 5.97 13.10
C ILE A 51 5.67 5.79 11.96
N LEU A 52 5.53 4.68 11.26
CA LEU A 52 6.10 4.43 9.95
C LEU A 52 5.05 4.77 8.89
N THR A 53 5.36 5.72 8.02
CA THR A 53 4.56 6.08 6.85
C THR A 53 5.18 5.44 5.63
N ILE A 54 4.40 4.68 4.86
CA ILE A 54 4.85 4.02 3.65
C ILE A 54 3.93 4.43 2.50
N GLU A 55 4.51 5.00 1.47
CA GLU A 55 3.82 5.25 0.21
C GLU A 55 4.27 4.23 -0.83
N PHE A 56 3.32 3.68 -1.58
CA PHE A 56 3.61 2.73 -2.63
C PHE A 56 2.57 2.74 -3.74
N ASP A 57 3.04 2.38 -4.93
CA ASP A 57 2.22 2.13 -6.11
C ASP A 57 1.89 0.63 -6.18
N TYR A 58 0.61 0.27 -6.28
CA TYR A 58 0.16 -1.10 -6.54
C TYR A 58 -0.33 -1.25 -7.99
N TYR A 59 0.24 -2.22 -8.70
CA TYR A 59 -0.06 -2.54 -10.10
C TYR A 59 -0.94 -3.78 -10.15
N SER A 60 -2.27 -3.58 -10.20
CA SER A 60 -3.23 -4.70 -10.18
C SER A 60 -3.17 -5.62 -11.39
N SER A 61 -2.44 -5.23 -12.44
CA SER A 61 -2.22 -6.07 -13.62
C SER A 61 -1.31 -7.27 -13.34
N ASP A 62 -0.40 -7.15 -12.38
CA ASP A 62 0.66 -8.14 -12.13
C ASP A 62 1.06 -8.27 -10.65
N GLY A 63 0.26 -7.70 -9.74
CA GLY A 63 0.47 -7.79 -8.29
C GLY A 63 1.72 -7.04 -7.80
N ARG A 64 2.43 -6.31 -8.67
CA ARG A 64 3.67 -5.62 -8.26
C ARG A 64 3.36 -4.45 -7.33
N ILE A 65 4.28 -4.27 -6.38
CA ILE A 65 4.30 -3.14 -5.46
C ILE A 65 5.60 -2.40 -5.69
N LYS A 66 5.53 -1.08 -5.82
CA LYS A 66 6.70 -0.20 -5.87
C LYS A 66 6.63 0.78 -4.71
N TYR A 67 7.48 0.59 -3.71
CA TYR A 67 7.66 1.52 -2.61
C TYR A 67 8.25 2.84 -3.15
N SER A 68 7.59 3.96 -2.88
CA SER A 68 7.98 5.29 -3.37
C SER A 68 8.52 6.18 -2.26
N HIS A 69 7.98 6.06 -1.04
CA HIS A 69 8.41 6.88 0.09
C HIS A 69 8.28 6.09 1.40
N ILE A 70 9.26 6.27 2.29
CA ILE A 70 9.26 5.72 3.64
C ILE A 70 9.69 6.84 4.59
N GLN A 71 8.88 7.10 5.61
CA GLN A 71 9.15 8.13 6.61
C GLN A 71 8.87 7.61 8.02
N TYR A 72 9.74 7.95 8.95
CA TYR A 72 9.59 7.65 10.37
C TYR A 72 9.28 8.92 11.14
N SER A 73 8.29 8.89 12.02
CA SER A 73 8.02 10.01 12.93
C SER A 73 9.09 10.12 14.04
N ASP A 74 9.78 9.02 14.35
CA ASP A 74 10.89 8.97 15.30
C ASP A 74 12.07 8.22 14.64
N PRO A 75 13.23 8.89 14.42
CA PRO A 75 14.40 8.27 13.78
C PRO A 75 14.93 7.03 14.50
N ARG A 76 14.68 6.88 15.81
CA ARG A 76 15.13 5.71 16.57
C ARG A 76 14.46 4.42 16.08
N LEU A 77 13.28 4.52 15.46
CA LEU A 77 12.59 3.37 14.87
C LEU A 77 13.38 2.73 13.72
N ILE A 78 14.21 3.49 13.00
CA ILE A 78 14.99 2.99 11.85
C ILE A 78 15.87 1.82 12.27
N LYS A 79 16.58 1.95 13.39
CA LYS A 79 17.45 0.89 13.94
C LYS A 79 16.67 -0.41 14.20
N HIS A 80 15.45 -0.31 14.70
CA HIS A 80 14.66 -1.49 15.09
C HIS A 80 13.86 -2.09 13.93
N ILE A 81 13.54 -1.29 12.92
CA ILE A 81 12.75 -1.71 11.77
C ILE A 81 13.66 -2.10 10.61
N GLU A 82 14.47 -1.18 10.10
CA GLU A 82 15.38 -1.45 8.97
C GLU A 82 16.60 -2.26 9.42
N GLY A 83 17.09 -2.04 10.64
CA GLY A 83 18.17 -2.83 11.22
C GLY A 83 17.76 -4.27 11.58
N ASN A 84 16.48 -4.62 11.43
CA ASN A 84 15.97 -5.97 11.69
C ASN A 84 15.28 -6.55 10.43
N PRO A 85 15.94 -7.45 9.68
CA PRO A 85 15.39 -7.97 8.43
C PRO A 85 14.09 -8.78 8.62
N ILE A 86 13.88 -9.37 9.82
CA ILE A 86 12.65 -10.09 10.14
C ILE A 86 11.47 -9.09 10.24
N VAL A 87 11.69 -7.93 10.86
CA VAL A 87 10.66 -6.89 10.97
C VAL A 87 10.32 -6.34 9.60
N MET A 88 11.31 -6.05 8.75
CA MET A 88 11.06 -5.62 7.37
C MET A 88 10.25 -6.65 6.59
N LYS A 89 10.61 -7.94 6.68
CA LYS A 89 9.87 -9.02 6.02
C LYS A 89 8.43 -9.11 6.51
N ASN A 90 8.19 -8.93 7.80
CA ASN A 90 6.85 -8.97 8.38
C ASN A 90 6.01 -7.77 7.91
N ILE A 91 6.61 -6.58 7.79
CA ILE A 91 5.92 -5.39 7.23
C ILE A 91 5.56 -5.62 5.76
N ASP A 92 6.49 -6.09 4.92
CA ASP A 92 6.21 -6.40 3.51
C ASP A 92 5.11 -7.46 3.38
N SER A 93 5.14 -8.50 4.23
CA SER A 93 4.10 -9.53 4.27
C SER A 93 2.73 -8.98 4.69
N TYR A 94 2.71 -8.07 5.67
CA TYR A 94 1.49 -7.41 6.13
C TYR A 94 0.87 -6.54 5.02
N ILE A 95 1.69 -5.75 4.32
CA ILE A 95 1.24 -4.92 3.19
C ILE A 95 0.68 -5.81 2.07
N ARG A 96 1.40 -6.87 1.70
CA ARG A 96 0.98 -7.78 0.63
C ARG A 96 -0.31 -8.52 0.97
N LYS A 97 -0.32 -9.30 2.06
CA LYS A 97 -1.41 -10.23 2.32
C LYS A 97 -2.58 -9.61 3.06
N ASN A 98 -2.29 -8.87 4.13
CA ASN A 98 -3.35 -8.39 5.01
C ASN A 98 -3.96 -7.12 4.42
N LEU A 99 -3.13 -6.14 4.08
CA LEU A 99 -3.63 -4.87 3.56
C LEU A 99 -4.24 -5.03 2.16
N LEU A 100 -3.47 -5.50 1.17
CA LEU A 100 -3.98 -5.56 -0.20
C LEU A 100 -5.10 -6.58 -0.37
N GLU A 101 -4.95 -7.83 0.07
CA GLU A 101 -5.98 -8.85 -0.15
C GLU A 101 -7.17 -8.69 0.79
N SER A 102 -6.93 -8.54 2.09
CA SER A 102 -8.01 -8.63 3.09
C SER A 102 -8.76 -7.32 3.27
N GLU A 103 -8.05 -6.18 3.24
CA GLU A 103 -8.69 -4.87 3.45
C GLU A 103 -9.18 -4.24 2.12
N TYR A 104 -8.42 -4.39 1.03
CA TYR A 104 -8.74 -3.75 -0.25
C TYR A 104 -9.21 -4.71 -1.35
N GLY A 105 -9.18 -6.03 -1.14
CA GLY A 105 -9.63 -7.01 -2.14
C GLY A 105 -8.73 -7.14 -3.38
N PHE A 106 -7.51 -6.59 -3.32
CA PHE A 106 -6.51 -6.69 -4.37
C PHE A 106 -5.83 -8.07 -4.32
N LYS A 107 -5.81 -8.79 -5.44
CA LYS A 107 -5.16 -10.11 -5.53
C LYS A 107 -3.68 -9.98 -5.90
N LEU A 108 -2.83 -10.76 -5.24
CA LEU A 108 -1.41 -10.91 -5.58
C LEU A 108 -1.17 -11.95 -6.67
#